data_AF-L9ZEW5-F1
#
_entry.id   AF-L9ZEW5-F1
#
_cell.length_a   1.000
_cell.length_b   1.000
_cell.length_c   1.000
_cell.angle_alpha   90.00
_cell.angle_beta   90.00
_cell.angle_gamma   90.00
#
_symmetry.space_group_name_H-M   'P 1'
#
loop_
_entity.id
_entity.type
_entity.pdbx_description
1 polymer ?
#
loop_
_entity_poly.entity_id
_entity_poly.type
_entity_poly.pdbx_seq_one_letter_code
_entity_poly.pdbx_strand_id
1 'polypeptide(L)'
;MSGSMDLSAALGTITEYTYQLGHDTTETIGDEDDGAEFRGFNVQHHTGYHYTTIVADDRAYGFVHFEFDIRQNIARKFATESDQPLQKANAILDERYMDQLEDCRPRLREILYGGDSIGEIQETENGTIQGFTVNRRYYPTSDDFSLARYGDCVREVVSTGRAAFEHLATHTEVLGDEIDATAVDSARQSRDVRKGFQ
;
A
#
# COMPACT_ATOMS: atom_id res chain seq x y z
N MET A 1 18.72 21.70 -16.75
CA MET A 1 17.95 21.04 -17.81
C MET A 1 17.14 19.95 -17.13
N SER A 2 15.82 20.12 -17.07
CA SER A 2 14.91 19.10 -16.55
C SER A 2 14.79 18.01 -17.61
N GLY A 3 15.50 16.90 -17.45
CA GLY A 3 15.30 15.73 -18.31
C GLY A 3 14.02 15.05 -17.86
N SER A 4 12.95 15.17 -18.64
CA SER A 4 11.74 14.35 -18.48
C SER A 4 12.14 12.88 -18.51
N MET A 5 11.65 12.08 -17.56
CA MET A 5 11.88 10.64 -17.57
C MET A 5 11.20 10.05 -18.82
N ASP A 6 11.84 9.10 -19.51
CA ASP A 6 11.08 8.26 -20.44
C ASP A 6 10.23 7.29 -19.60
N LEU A 7 9.04 7.76 -19.22
CA LEU A 7 8.08 7.00 -18.41
C LEU A 7 7.79 5.63 -19.01
N SER A 8 7.75 5.52 -20.34
CA SER A 8 7.43 4.25 -21.00
C SER A 8 8.57 3.24 -20.83
N ALA A 9 9.82 3.68 -20.94
CA ALA A 9 10.98 2.83 -20.70
C ALA A 9 11.11 2.43 -19.22
N ALA A 10 10.89 3.38 -18.29
CA ALA A 10 10.90 3.11 -16.85
C ALA A 10 9.82 2.10 -16.46
N LEU A 11 8.57 2.32 -16.87
CA LEU A 11 7.47 1.40 -16.61
C LEU A 11 7.71 0.04 -17.24
N GLY A 12 8.24 -0.02 -18.46
CA GLY A 12 8.58 -1.29 -19.12
C GLY A 12 9.57 -2.10 -18.30
N THR A 13 10.63 -1.46 -17.80
CA THR A 13 11.64 -2.09 -16.95
C THR A 13 11.04 -2.61 -15.64
N ILE A 14 10.23 -1.80 -14.97
CA ILE A 14 9.61 -2.16 -13.68
C ILE A 14 8.59 -3.29 -13.86
N THR A 15 7.82 -3.25 -14.96
CA THR A 15 6.88 -4.30 -15.33
C THR A 15 7.61 -5.62 -15.54
N GLU A 16 8.71 -5.60 -16.31
CA GLU A 16 9.56 -6.78 -16.51
C GLU A 16 10.11 -7.31 -15.19
N TYR A 17 10.64 -6.44 -14.33
CA TYR A 17 11.17 -6.84 -13.02
C TYR A 17 10.09 -7.44 -12.12
N THR A 18 8.88 -6.87 -12.14
CA THR A 18 7.72 -7.39 -11.39
C THR A 18 7.39 -8.83 -11.82
N TYR A 19 7.38 -9.10 -13.12
CA TYR A 19 7.18 -10.47 -13.63
C TYR A 19 8.35 -11.40 -13.28
N GLN A 20 9.59 -10.92 -13.34
CA GLN A 20 10.76 -11.73 -12.97
C GLN A 20 10.80 -12.08 -11.47
N LEU A 21 10.19 -11.25 -10.62
CA LEU A 21 9.96 -11.55 -9.20
C LEU A 21 8.81 -12.55 -8.97
N GLY A 22 8.07 -12.92 -10.02
CA GLY A 22 6.95 -13.85 -9.96
C GLY A 22 5.65 -13.24 -9.45
N HIS A 23 5.46 -11.93 -9.66
CA HIS A 23 4.25 -11.21 -9.26
C HIS A 23 3.34 -10.95 -10.46
N ASP A 24 2.04 -10.84 -10.19
CA ASP A 24 1.03 -10.58 -11.22
C ASP A 24 0.57 -9.12 -11.19
N THR A 25 0.44 -8.48 -12.36
CA THR A 25 -0.08 -7.11 -12.46
C THR A 25 -1.54 -7.12 -12.89
N THR A 26 -2.41 -6.40 -12.19
CA THR A 26 -3.87 -6.50 -12.39
C THR A 26 -4.54 -5.27 -12.98
N GLU A 27 -3.98 -4.08 -12.78
CA GLU A 27 -4.60 -2.82 -13.21
C GLU A 27 -3.52 -1.77 -13.47
N THR A 28 -3.62 -1.04 -14.58
CA THR A 28 -2.76 0.13 -14.88
C THR A 28 -3.35 1.37 -14.24
N ILE A 29 -2.56 2.04 -13.42
CA ILE A 29 -2.89 3.34 -12.81
C ILE A 29 -2.30 4.42 -13.70
N GLY A 30 -3.10 5.44 -14.01
CA GLY A 30 -2.62 6.66 -14.66
C GLY A 30 -3.54 7.83 -14.33
N ASP A 31 -2.96 8.97 -13.97
CA ASP A 31 -3.66 10.25 -13.86
C ASP A 31 -2.67 11.41 -14.04
N GLU A 32 -3.20 12.60 -14.27
CA GLU A 32 -2.45 13.85 -14.17
C GLU A 32 -2.79 14.49 -12.81
N ASP A 33 -1.79 14.73 -11.96
CA ASP A 33 -1.95 15.50 -10.72
C ASP A 33 -1.01 16.71 -10.74
N ASP A 34 -1.59 17.90 -10.60
CA ASP A 34 -0.90 19.20 -10.63
C ASP A 34 0.09 19.39 -11.80
N GLY A 35 -0.21 18.77 -12.96
CA GLY A 35 0.62 18.81 -14.17
C GLY A 35 1.72 17.76 -14.25
N ALA A 36 1.86 16.88 -13.25
CA ALA A 36 2.71 15.70 -13.28
C ALA A 36 1.90 14.48 -13.75
N GLU A 37 2.32 13.87 -14.87
CA GLU A 37 1.80 12.57 -15.29
C GLU A 37 2.42 11.48 -14.42
N PHE A 38 1.60 10.69 -13.75
CA PHE A 38 2.05 9.48 -13.09
C PHE A 38 1.40 8.25 -13.69
N ARG A 39 2.17 7.17 -13.70
CA ARG A 39 1.75 5.88 -14.24
C ARG A 39 2.25 4.77 -13.34
N GLY A 40 1.50 3.67 -13.30
CA GLY A 40 1.82 2.57 -12.42
C GLY A 40 0.91 1.39 -12.63
N PHE A 41 1.00 0.44 -11.72
CA PHE A 41 0.12 -0.72 -11.72
C PHE A 41 -0.02 -1.33 -10.34
N ASN A 42 -1.16 -1.96 -10.13
CA ASN A 42 -1.41 -2.80 -8.97
C ASN A 42 -0.78 -4.17 -9.18
N VAL A 43 -0.12 -4.66 -8.14
CA VAL A 43 0.65 -5.89 -8.14
C VAL A 43 0.11 -6.83 -7.07
N GLN A 44 -0.22 -8.04 -7.45
CA GLN A 44 -0.40 -9.16 -6.54
C GLN A 44 0.95 -9.84 -6.32
N HIS A 45 1.47 -9.68 -5.11
CA HIS A 45 2.66 -10.39 -4.65
C HIS A 45 2.39 -11.89 -4.58
N HIS A 46 3.40 -12.73 -4.80
CA HIS A 46 3.26 -14.19 -4.85
C HIS A 46 2.78 -14.82 -3.52
N THR A 47 2.80 -14.07 -2.42
CA THR A 47 2.26 -14.48 -1.11
C THR A 47 0.81 -14.07 -0.88
N GLY A 48 0.15 -13.46 -1.87
CA GLY A 48 -1.25 -13.04 -1.81
C GLY A 48 -1.48 -11.60 -1.33
N TYR A 49 -0.43 -10.88 -0.89
CA TYR A 49 -0.54 -9.46 -0.57
C TYR A 49 -0.51 -8.60 -1.82
N HIS A 50 -1.10 -7.41 -1.74
CA HIS A 50 -1.11 -6.47 -2.86
C HIS A 50 -0.29 -5.23 -2.53
N TYR A 51 0.39 -4.70 -3.55
CA TYR A 51 1.11 -3.44 -3.49
C TYR A 51 0.97 -2.71 -4.83
N THR A 52 1.19 -1.41 -4.83
CA THR A 52 1.19 -0.60 -6.04
C THR A 52 2.61 -0.20 -6.39
N THR A 53 2.93 -0.19 -7.68
CA THR A 53 4.13 0.46 -8.18
C THR A 53 3.77 1.63 -9.07
N ILE A 54 4.41 2.77 -8.85
CA ILE A 54 4.15 4.02 -9.58
C ILE A 54 5.44 4.74 -9.96
N VAL A 55 5.40 5.48 -11.06
CA VAL A 55 6.44 6.36 -11.58
C VAL A 55 5.80 7.69 -11.96
N ALA A 56 6.44 8.81 -11.66
CA ALA A 56 5.98 10.15 -12.04
C ALA A 56 6.97 10.80 -13.04
N ASP A 57 6.47 11.48 -14.07
CA ASP A 57 7.27 12.05 -15.17
C ASP A 57 8.24 13.13 -14.70
N ASP A 58 7.76 13.97 -13.78
CA ASP A 58 8.49 15.11 -13.24
C ASP A 58 9.51 14.71 -12.16
N ARG A 59 9.59 13.41 -11.81
CA ARG A 59 10.46 12.90 -10.75
C ARG A 59 11.45 11.87 -11.28
N ALA A 60 12.66 11.94 -10.76
CA ALA A 60 13.70 10.93 -11.02
C ALA A 60 13.46 9.59 -10.28
N TYR A 61 12.28 9.40 -9.66
CA TYR A 61 11.99 8.24 -8.82
C TYR A 61 10.53 7.78 -8.95
N GLY A 62 10.31 6.50 -8.70
CA GLY A 62 9.00 5.89 -8.46
C GLY A 62 8.86 5.40 -7.02
N PHE A 63 7.70 4.84 -6.69
CA PHE A 63 7.45 4.22 -5.39
C PHE A 63 6.89 2.82 -5.52
N VAL A 64 7.29 1.97 -4.58
CA VAL A 64 6.51 0.82 -4.16
C VAL A 64 5.67 1.25 -2.96
N HIS A 65 4.37 0.99 -3.01
CA HIS A 65 3.39 1.45 -2.04
C HIS A 65 2.54 0.27 -1.55
N PHE A 66 2.44 0.12 -0.24
CA PHE A 66 1.51 -0.79 0.42
C PHE A 66 0.56 0.07 1.26
N GLU A 67 -0.74 -0.20 1.15
CA GLU A 67 -1.77 0.48 1.92
C GLU A 67 -2.62 -0.55 2.64
N PHE A 68 -3.10 -0.19 3.81
CA PHE A 68 -4.05 -0.99 4.53
C PHE A 68 -5.07 -0.09 5.20
N ASP A 69 -6.34 -0.24 4.84
CA ASP A 69 -7.47 0.45 5.48
C ASP A 69 -8.36 -0.60 6.15
N ILE A 70 -8.50 -0.51 7.48
CA ILE A 70 -9.22 -1.49 8.30
C ILE A 70 -10.67 -1.61 7.83
N ARG A 71 -11.35 -0.49 7.61
CA ARG A 71 -12.76 -0.45 7.23
C ARG A 71 -13.00 -1.11 5.86
N GLN A 72 -12.16 -0.81 4.88
CA GLN A 72 -12.27 -1.41 3.54
C GLN A 72 -11.98 -2.90 3.58
N ASN A 73 -10.98 -3.31 4.35
CA ASN A 73 -10.63 -4.72 4.52
C ASN A 73 -11.77 -5.53 5.15
N ILE A 74 -12.41 -5.01 6.21
CA ILE A 74 -13.61 -5.63 6.79
C ILE A 74 -14.75 -5.67 5.76
N ALA A 75 -15.03 -4.54 5.08
CA ALA A 75 -16.11 -4.47 4.10
C ALA A 75 -15.96 -5.51 2.99
N ARG A 76 -14.73 -5.75 2.53
CA ARG A 76 -14.43 -6.73 1.48
C ARG A 76 -14.76 -8.15 1.86
N LYS A 77 -14.43 -8.57 3.09
CA LYS A 77 -14.82 -9.88 3.61
C LYS A 77 -16.33 -10.11 3.48
N PHE A 78 -17.12 -9.05 3.64
CA PHE A 78 -18.58 -9.10 3.57
C PHE A 78 -19.18 -8.73 2.22
N ALA A 79 -18.38 -8.49 1.18
CA ALA A 79 -18.87 -8.02 -0.11
C ALA A 79 -19.83 -9.01 -0.79
N THR A 80 -19.70 -10.30 -0.53
CA THR A 80 -20.59 -11.35 -1.05
C THR A 80 -21.77 -11.69 -0.14
N GLU A 81 -21.74 -11.22 1.12
CA GLU A 81 -22.73 -11.54 2.15
C GLU A 81 -23.70 -10.38 2.43
N SER A 82 -23.38 -9.17 1.99
CA SER A 82 -24.13 -7.95 2.29
C SER A 82 -24.16 -7.02 1.09
N ASP A 83 -25.34 -6.46 0.80
CA ASP A 83 -25.51 -5.38 -0.19
C ASP A 83 -24.94 -4.03 0.30
N GLN A 84 -24.57 -3.95 1.59
CA GLN A 84 -24.04 -2.74 2.24
C GLN A 84 -22.80 -3.06 3.07
N PRO A 85 -21.72 -3.57 2.45
CA PRO A 85 -20.54 -4.07 3.16
C PRO A 85 -19.85 -2.99 4.01
N LEU A 86 -19.80 -1.75 3.51
CA LEU A 86 -19.22 -0.62 4.24
C LEU A 86 -20.02 -0.21 5.49
N GLN A 87 -21.33 -0.38 5.48
CA GLN A 87 -22.15 -0.11 6.67
C GLN A 87 -21.95 -1.20 7.72
N LYS A 88 -21.84 -2.46 7.29
CA LYS A 88 -21.51 -3.59 8.16
C LYS A 88 -20.13 -3.41 8.80
N ALA A 89 -19.13 -2.98 8.03
CA ALA A 89 -17.80 -2.65 8.55
C ALA A 89 -17.85 -1.54 9.61
N ASN A 90 -18.62 -0.47 9.40
CA ASN A 90 -18.79 0.59 10.39
C ASN A 90 -19.43 0.08 11.69
N ALA A 91 -20.50 -0.72 11.60
CA ALA A 91 -21.14 -1.28 12.78
C ALA A 91 -20.17 -2.17 13.60
N ILE A 92 -19.34 -2.96 12.92
CA ILE A 92 -18.29 -3.76 13.55
C ILE A 92 -17.27 -2.86 14.26
N LEU A 93 -16.82 -1.79 13.60
CA LEU A 93 -15.86 -0.83 14.15
C LEU A 93 -16.42 -0.07 15.37
N ASP A 94 -17.67 0.39 15.32
CA ASP A 94 -18.29 1.19 16.37
C ASP A 94 -18.53 0.38 17.67
N GLU A 95 -18.79 -0.92 17.57
CA GLU A 95 -19.11 -1.76 18.74
C GLU A 95 -17.89 -2.23 19.56
N ARG A 96 -16.70 -2.33 18.95
CA ARG A 96 -15.60 -3.14 19.52
C ARG A 96 -14.18 -2.56 19.47
N TYR A 97 -13.92 -1.46 18.76
CA TYR A 97 -12.56 -1.18 18.28
C TYR A 97 -11.81 0.01 18.87
N MET A 98 -12.51 1.06 19.33
CA MET A 98 -11.85 2.35 19.61
C MET A 98 -10.74 2.22 20.67
N ASP A 99 -11.02 1.51 21.76
CA ASP A 99 -10.09 1.38 22.89
C ASP A 99 -8.94 0.39 22.61
N GLN A 100 -9.19 -0.69 21.85
CA GLN A 100 -8.17 -1.72 21.56
C GLN A 100 -7.12 -1.24 20.54
N LEU A 101 -7.50 -0.33 19.65
CA LEU A 101 -6.58 0.23 18.65
C LEU A 101 -5.58 1.21 19.26
N GLU A 102 -5.90 1.86 20.39
CA GLU A 102 -4.96 2.74 21.08
C GLU A 102 -3.72 1.98 21.58
N ASP A 103 -3.91 0.78 22.15
CA ASP A 103 -2.84 -0.08 22.65
C ASP A 103 -1.96 -0.66 21.54
N CYS A 104 -2.47 -0.75 20.31
CA CYS A 104 -1.71 -1.26 19.16
C CYS A 104 -0.62 -0.29 18.70
N ARG A 105 -0.77 1.00 19.00
CA ARG A 105 0.00 2.09 18.40
C ARG A 105 1.51 2.01 18.65
N PRO A 106 2.02 1.76 19.87
CA PRO A 106 3.46 1.80 20.12
C PRO A 106 4.22 0.78 19.27
N ARG A 107 3.71 -0.46 19.18
CA ARG A 107 4.32 -1.52 18.39
C ARG A 107 4.10 -1.33 16.88
N LEU A 108 2.95 -0.82 16.46
CA LEU A 108 2.71 -0.46 15.06
C LEU A 108 3.72 0.58 14.57
N ARG A 109 4.03 1.60 15.41
CA ARG A 109 5.07 2.59 15.11
C ARG A 109 6.46 1.96 14.98
N GLU A 110 6.81 1.04 15.88
CA GLU A 110 8.10 0.34 15.81
C GLU A 110 8.26 -0.44 14.50
N ILE A 111 7.19 -1.10 14.04
CA ILE A 111 7.19 -1.83 12.75
C ILE A 111 7.33 -0.84 11.58
N LEU A 112 6.50 0.19 11.53
CA LEU A 112 6.43 1.12 10.39
C LEU A 112 7.65 2.03 10.26
N TYR A 113 8.30 2.38 11.37
CA TYR A 113 9.44 3.30 11.39
C TYR A 113 10.79 2.60 11.63
N GLY A 114 10.81 1.28 11.73
CA GLY A 114 12.01 0.50 12.03
C GLY A 114 12.90 0.16 10.82
N GLY A 115 12.46 0.49 9.59
CA GLY A 115 13.15 0.17 8.32
C GLY A 115 13.55 1.39 7.49
N ASP A 116 13.98 1.12 6.25
CA ASP A 116 14.29 2.13 5.22
C ASP A 116 13.04 2.59 4.44
N SER A 117 11.88 1.98 4.69
CA SER A 117 10.58 2.42 4.18
C SER A 117 10.00 3.59 4.97
N ILE A 118 9.22 4.42 4.29
CA ILE A 118 8.44 5.51 4.88
C ILE A 118 7.06 4.94 5.27
N GLY A 119 6.87 4.69 6.57
CA GLY A 119 5.58 4.29 7.12
C GLY A 119 4.71 5.49 7.54
N GLU A 120 3.40 5.33 7.52
CA GLU A 120 2.45 6.32 8.05
C GLU A 120 1.26 5.61 8.70
N ILE A 121 0.84 6.06 9.89
CA ILE A 121 -0.41 5.60 10.51
C ILE A 121 -1.51 6.58 10.09
N GLN A 122 -2.58 6.07 9.49
CA GLN A 122 -3.75 6.86 9.12
C GLN A 122 -4.74 6.86 10.29
N GLU A 123 -5.21 8.04 10.69
CA GLU A 123 -6.06 8.21 11.87
C GLU A 123 -7.31 9.05 11.56
N THR A 124 -8.39 8.81 12.31
CA THR A 124 -9.57 9.70 12.34
C THR A 124 -9.20 11.04 12.99
N GLU A 125 -10.08 12.04 12.86
CA GLU A 125 -9.95 13.32 13.60
C GLU A 125 -9.88 13.14 15.12
N ASN A 126 -10.45 12.06 15.64
CA ASN A 126 -10.44 11.73 17.07
C ASN A 126 -9.23 10.88 17.48
N GLY A 127 -8.29 10.64 16.56
CA GLY A 127 -7.06 9.89 16.81
C GLY A 127 -7.21 8.37 16.70
N THR A 128 -8.34 7.82 16.26
CA THR A 128 -8.50 6.36 16.08
C THR A 128 -7.74 5.88 14.86
N ILE A 129 -7.00 4.79 14.97
CA ILE A 129 -6.31 4.17 13.83
C ILE A 129 -7.34 3.69 12.79
N GLN A 130 -7.22 4.16 11.55
CA GLN A 130 -8.01 3.72 10.39
C GLN A 130 -7.24 2.73 9.51
N GLY A 131 -5.91 2.80 9.56
CA GLY A 131 -5.06 2.10 8.61
C GLY A 131 -3.61 2.55 8.68
N PHE A 132 -2.83 2.15 7.69
CA PHE A 132 -1.46 2.58 7.52
C PHE A 132 -1.03 2.53 6.05
N THR A 133 0.05 3.23 5.74
CA THR A 133 0.76 3.08 4.47
C THR A 133 2.24 2.77 4.70
N VAL A 134 2.86 2.12 3.74
CA VAL A 134 4.30 1.87 3.68
C VAL A 134 4.77 2.19 2.27
N ASN A 135 5.76 3.06 2.16
CA ASN A 135 6.28 3.54 0.88
C ASN A 135 7.78 3.34 0.81
N ARG A 136 8.30 2.98 -0.36
CA ARG A 136 9.75 3.05 -0.62
C ARG A 136 10.02 3.56 -2.02
N ARG A 137 10.92 4.55 -2.11
CA ARG A 137 11.37 5.11 -3.38
C ARG A 137 12.32 4.14 -4.09
N TYR A 138 12.22 4.09 -5.41
CA TYR A 138 13.25 3.51 -6.28
C TYR A 138 13.52 4.46 -7.45
N TYR A 139 14.68 4.33 -8.09
CA TYR A 139 15.16 5.29 -9.08
C TYR A 139 15.38 4.58 -10.41
N PRO A 140 14.35 4.43 -11.26
CA PRO A 140 14.40 3.55 -12.43
C PRO A 140 15.36 4.01 -13.52
N THR A 141 15.76 5.29 -13.50
CA THR A 141 16.72 5.89 -14.44
C THR A 141 18.16 5.91 -13.91
N SER A 142 18.40 5.44 -12.69
CA SER A 142 19.75 5.37 -12.11
C SER A 142 20.56 4.26 -12.76
N ASP A 143 21.84 4.50 -13.04
CA ASP A 143 22.77 3.51 -13.63
C ASP A 143 22.92 2.24 -12.78
N ASP A 144 22.63 2.33 -11.48
CA ASP A 144 22.70 1.23 -10.53
C ASP A 144 21.35 0.55 -10.26
N PHE A 145 20.28 0.96 -10.96
CA PHE A 145 18.98 0.32 -10.90
C PHE A 145 19.04 -1.09 -11.49
N SER A 146 18.50 -2.07 -10.77
CA SER A 146 18.57 -3.48 -11.15
C SER A 146 17.42 -4.25 -10.53
N LEU A 147 17.15 -5.45 -11.06
CA LEU A 147 16.15 -6.37 -10.51
C LEU A 147 16.33 -6.59 -9.01
N ALA A 148 17.58 -6.76 -8.55
CA ALA A 148 17.88 -6.98 -7.15
C ALA A 148 17.46 -5.78 -6.27
N ARG A 149 17.79 -4.55 -6.70
CA ARG A 149 17.41 -3.34 -5.96
C ARG A 149 15.91 -3.10 -5.95
N TYR A 150 15.23 -3.32 -7.08
CA TYR A 150 13.78 -3.23 -7.15
C TYR A 150 13.13 -4.30 -6.26
N GLY A 151 13.62 -5.54 -6.32
CA GLY A 151 13.17 -6.65 -5.47
C GLY A 151 13.37 -6.38 -3.99
N ASP A 152 14.48 -5.75 -3.59
CA ASP A 152 14.69 -5.29 -2.22
C ASP A 152 13.69 -4.22 -1.80
N CYS A 153 13.35 -3.29 -2.70
CA CYS A 153 12.31 -2.30 -2.44
C CYS A 153 10.95 -2.95 -2.19
N VAL A 154 10.56 -3.89 -3.05
CA VAL A 154 9.29 -4.63 -2.93
C VAL A 154 9.27 -5.47 -1.66
N ARG A 155 10.31 -6.27 -1.44
CA ARG A 155 10.43 -7.14 -0.26
C ARG A 155 10.27 -6.36 1.02
N GLU A 156 10.94 -5.21 1.13
CA GLU A 156 10.86 -4.39 2.33
C GLU A 156 9.44 -3.86 2.54
N VAL A 157 8.86 -3.20 1.54
CA VAL A 157 7.51 -2.62 1.65
C VAL A 157 6.46 -3.69 1.98
N VAL A 158 6.49 -4.83 1.29
CA VAL A 158 5.55 -5.93 1.53
C VAL A 158 5.79 -6.56 2.90
N SER A 159 7.04 -6.73 3.35
CA SER A 159 7.33 -7.33 4.66
C SER A 159 6.92 -6.43 5.83
N THR A 160 7.19 -5.12 5.74
CA THR A 160 6.76 -4.13 6.73
C THR A 160 5.25 -4.02 6.76
N GLY A 161 4.61 -3.95 5.59
CA GLY A 161 3.15 -3.90 5.47
C GLY A 161 2.48 -5.13 6.05
N ARG A 162 3.00 -6.32 5.72
CA ARG A 162 2.56 -7.58 6.30
C ARG A 162 2.70 -7.62 7.82
N ALA A 163 3.86 -7.22 8.36
CA ALA A 163 4.08 -7.24 9.80
C ALA A 163 3.14 -6.27 10.55
N ALA A 164 2.90 -5.08 9.98
CA ALA A 164 1.96 -4.10 10.52
C ALA A 164 0.52 -4.62 10.48
N PHE A 165 0.14 -5.27 9.38
CA PHE A 165 -1.15 -5.95 9.24
C PHE A 165 -1.33 -7.06 10.28
N GLU A 166 -0.39 -8.00 10.38
CA GLU A 166 -0.45 -9.13 11.32
C GLU A 166 -0.53 -8.63 12.78
N HIS A 167 0.18 -7.55 13.11
CA HIS A 167 0.10 -6.91 14.43
C HIS A 167 -1.31 -6.38 14.73
N LEU A 168 -1.91 -5.64 13.80
CA LEU A 168 -3.29 -5.17 13.94
C LEU A 168 -4.26 -6.36 14.04
N ALA A 169 -4.16 -7.33 13.14
CA ALA A 169 -5.03 -8.50 13.09
C ALA A 169 -4.99 -9.35 14.38
N THR A 170 -3.82 -9.48 15.02
CA THR A 170 -3.66 -10.24 16.26
C THR A 170 -4.07 -9.48 17.51
N HIS A 171 -3.83 -8.17 17.57
CA HIS A 171 -4.17 -7.37 18.75
C HIS A 171 -5.67 -7.11 18.88
N THR A 172 -6.37 -7.08 17.76
CA THR A 172 -7.82 -7.06 17.74
C THR A 172 -8.29 -8.47 17.35
N GLU A 173 -8.62 -9.32 18.32
CA GLU A 173 -9.10 -10.70 18.09
C GLU A 173 -10.18 -10.78 16.98
N VAL A 174 -10.94 -9.69 16.82
CA VAL A 174 -11.99 -9.55 15.81
C VAL A 174 -11.44 -9.19 14.41
N LEU A 175 -10.34 -8.43 14.22
CA LEU A 175 -9.80 -8.22 12.85
C LEU A 175 -9.14 -9.48 12.29
N GLY A 176 -8.56 -10.33 13.14
CA GLY A 176 -8.00 -11.61 12.71
C GLY A 176 -9.06 -12.48 12.04
N ASP A 177 -10.29 -12.45 12.56
CA ASP A 177 -11.41 -13.16 11.96
C ASP A 177 -12.06 -12.34 10.83
N GLU A 178 -12.13 -11.00 10.94
CA GLU A 178 -12.94 -10.13 10.07
C GLU A 178 -12.21 -9.47 8.91
N ILE A 179 -10.88 -9.60 8.79
CA ILE A 179 -10.11 -9.05 7.68
C ILE A 179 -9.66 -10.13 6.71
N ASP A 180 -9.91 -9.87 5.43
CA ASP A 180 -9.21 -10.56 4.34
C ASP A 180 -7.79 -9.99 4.18
N ALA A 181 -6.80 -10.73 4.71
CA ALA A 181 -5.37 -10.41 4.61
C ALA A 181 -4.84 -10.27 3.17
N THR A 182 -5.59 -10.76 2.19
CA THR A 182 -5.20 -10.80 0.78
C THR A 182 -5.87 -9.69 -0.04
N ALA A 183 -6.79 -8.92 0.52
CA ALA A 183 -7.61 -7.99 -0.26
C ALA A 183 -7.33 -6.53 0.08
N VAL A 184 -6.23 -5.96 -0.43
CA VAL A 184 -6.04 -4.50 -0.45
C VAL A 184 -6.68 -3.87 -1.70
N ASP A 185 -7.31 -2.71 -1.55
CA ASP A 185 -8.01 -2.03 -2.65
C ASP A 185 -7.08 -1.28 -3.59
N SER A 186 -6.78 -1.95 -4.70
CA SER A 186 -6.14 -1.44 -5.91
C SER A 186 -6.69 -0.07 -6.37
N ALA A 187 -7.99 0.20 -6.21
CA ALA A 187 -8.61 1.44 -6.68
C ALA A 187 -8.48 2.62 -5.71
N ARG A 188 -8.27 2.36 -4.41
CA ARG A 188 -8.08 3.42 -3.40
C ARG A 188 -6.61 3.81 -3.25
N GLN A 189 -5.70 2.85 -3.41
CA GLN A 189 -4.25 3.07 -3.47
C GLN A 189 -3.86 4.18 -4.46
N SER A 190 -4.51 4.24 -5.63
CA SER A 190 -4.30 5.26 -6.66
C SER A 190 -4.57 6.71 -6.20
N ARG A 191 -5.44 6.91 -5.20
CA ARG A 191 -5.80 8.26 -4.70
C ARG A 191 -4.90 8.73 -3.57
N ASP A 192 -4.58 7.85 -2.61
CA ASP A 192 -3.78 8.24 -1.44
C ASP A 192 -2.27 8.29 -1.73
N VAL A 193 -1.81 7.56 -2.75
CA VAL A 193 -0.48 7.73 -3.37
C VAL A 193 -0.16 9.20 -3.71
N ARG A 194 -1.16 10.01 -4.09
CA ARG A 194 -0.98 11.44 -4.40
C ARG A 194 -0.41 12.23 -3.22
N LYS A 195 -0.79 11.90 -1.99
CA LYS A 195 -0.26 12.55 -0.78
C LYS A 195 1.20 12.20 -0.54
N GLY A 196 1.63 10.99 -0.91
CA GLY A 196 3.04 10.59 -0.86
C GLY A 196 3.94 11.35 -1.84
N PHE A 197 3.35 12.02 -2.83
CA PHE A 197 4.03 12.93 -3.75
C PHE A 197 3.98 14.41 -3.32
N GLN A 198 3.25 14.82 -2.28
CA GLN A 198 3.30 16.20 -1.79
C GLN A 198 4.48 16.45 -0.83
#